data_AF-A0A8C2UX62-F1
#
_entry.id   AF-A0A8C2UX62-F1
#
_cell.length_a   1.000
_cell.length_b   1.000
_cell.length_c   1.000
_cell.angle_alpha   90.00
_cell.angle_beta   90.00
_cell.angle_gamma   90.00
#
_symmetry.space_group_name_H-M   'P 1'
#
loop_
_entity.id
_entity.type
_entity.pdbx_description
1 polymer ?
#
loop_
_entity_poly.entity_id
_entity_poly.type
_entity_poly.pdbx_seq_one_letter_code
_entity_poly.pdbx_strand_id
1 'polypeptide(L)'
;LFSSPPACRGCHSQGIPSTTGVPTAVFACRAARAPEGTVILLGHCAQGMECVKGRKRRKGKAGAAAGGVCVCKSRYPVCGSDGATYANACQLRAASLRAEARGEKAIAQLSKGTCEQGPSIVTPPKDIWNVTGAQVYLSCEVIGIPTPVLIWNKVKRGNYGVQRTELLPGDRDNLAIQTRGGPEKHEVTGWVLVSPLSKEDDGEYECHASNSQGQASASAKITVVDALHEVPVDKGL
;
A
#
# COMPACT_ATOMS: atom_id res chain seq x y z
N LEU A 1 -33.77 -25.79 -32.91
CA LEU A 1 -33.50 -26.17 -31.50
C LEU A 1 -32.01 -25.99 -31.24
N PHE A 2 -31.57 -24.80 -30.85
CA PHE A 2 -30.17 -24.58 -30.46
C PHE A 2 -29.98 -25.21 -29.07
N SER A 3 -29.43 -26.42 -29.03
CA SER A 3 -28.99 -27.02 -27.77
C SER A 3 -27.90 -26.14 -27.17
N SER A 4 -28.15 -25.61 -25.98
CA SER A 4 -27.15 -24.90 -25.19
C SER A 4 -25.88 -25.77 -25.09
N PRO A 5 -24.67 -25.22 -25.27
CA PRO A 5 -23.45 -26.00 -25.12
C PRO A 5 -23.42 -26.65 -23.73
N PRO A 6 -22.88 -27.89 -23.60
CA PRO A 6 -22.88 -28.61 -22.34
C PRO A 6 -22.20 -27.78 -21.25
N ALA A 7 -22.94 -27.49 -20.17
CA ALA A 7 -22.43 -26.71 -19.05
C ALA A 7 -21.30 -27.48 -18.35
N CYS A 8 -20.14 -26.84 -18.19
CA CYS A 8 -18.99 -27.47 -17.57
C CYS A 8 -19.28 -27.75 -16.10
N ARG A 9 -19.06 -29.00 -15.67
CA ARG A 9 -19.29 -29.41 -14.28
C ARG A 9 -18.06 -29.08 -13.42
N GLY A 10 -18.29 -28.63 -12.18
CA GLY A 10 -17.23 -28.43 -11.19
C GLY A 10 -17.01 -26.96 -10.82
N CYS A 11 -15.82 -26.42 -11.06
CA CYS A 11 -15.51 -25.04 -10.70
C CYS A 11 -16.17 -24.02 -11.65
N HIS A 12 -16.72 -22.94 -11.11
CA HIS A 12 -17.30 -21.82 -11.85
C HIS A 12 -16.66 -20.51 -11.40
N SER A 13 -16.69 -19.47 -12.23
CA SER A 13 -16.37 -18.11 -11.78
C SER A 13 -17.50 -17.62 -10.87
N GLN A 14 -17.19 -17.12 -9.67
CA GLN A 14 -18.05 -16.07 -9.12
C GLN A 14 -17.69 -14.79 -9.86
N GLY A 15 -18.72 -14.09 -10.31
CA GLY A 15 -18.58 -12.81 -10.98
C GLY A 15 -17.73 -11.88 -10.13
N ILE A 16 -16.49 -11.67 -10.56
CA ILE A 16 -15.87 -10.36 -10.43
C ILE A 16 -16.79 -9.46 -11.26
N PRO A 17 -17.34 -8.36 -10.73
CA PRO A 17 -18.12 -7.44 -11.53
C PRO A 17 -17.22 -6.99 -12.69
N SER A 18 -17.47 -7.53 -13.87
CA SER A 18 -16.94 -7.01 -15.11
C SER A 18 -17.68 -5.72 -15.36
N THR A 19 -17.19 -4.61 -14.83
CA THR A 19 -17.57 -3.28 -15.33
C THR A 19 -17.08 -3.07 -16.77
N THR A 20 -16.28 -3.99 -17.32
CA THR A 20 -15.86 -4.01 -18.72
C THR A 20 -15.98 -5.44 -19.28
N GLY A 21 -16.94 -5.65 -20.18
CA GLY A 21 -17.29 -6.96 -20.74
C GLY A 21 -16.22 -7.56 -21.66
N VAL A 22 -15.17 -8.15 -21.09
CA VAL A 22 -14.12 -8.89 -21.83
C VAL A 22 -13.84 -10.22 -21.11
N PRO A 23 -13.72 -11.36 -21.83
CA PRO A 23 -13.53 -12.65 -21.22
C PRO A 23 -12.10 -12.78 -20.69
N THR A 24 -11.88 -12.46 -19.42
CA THR A 24 -10.74 -13.03 -18.70
C THR A 24 -10.96 -14.53 -18.68
N ALA A 25 -10.12 -15.32 -19.35
CA ALA A 25 -10.19 -16.77 -19.31
C ALA A 25 -9.79 -17.28 -17.91
N VAL A 26 -10.67 -17.06 -16.92
CA VAL A 26 -10.55 -17.54 -15.53
C VAL A 26 -10.70 -19.07 -15.46
N PHE A 27 -11.18 -19.66 -16.57
CA PHE A 27 -11.69 -21.00 -16.64
C PHE A 27 -11.54 -21.60 -18.04
N ALA A 28 -11.21 -22.89 -18.11
CA ALA A 28 -11.25 -23.67 -19.34
C ALA A 28 -11.95 -25.01 -19.07
N CYS A 29 -12.68 -25.52 -20.07
CA CYS A 29 -13.32 -26.83 -20.00
C CYS A 29 -12.49 -27.87 -20.74
N ARG A 30 -12.20 -28.98 -20.08
CA ARG A 30 -11.55 -30.13 -20.71
C ARG A 30 -12.52 -31.29 -20.81
N ALA A 31 -12.57 -31.92 -21.97
CA ALA A 31 -13.34 -33.14 -22.16
C ALA A 31 -12.69 -34.30 -21.40
N ALA A 32 -13.50 -35.00 -20.61
CA ALA A 32 -13.16 -36.23 -19.92
C ALA A 32 -14.17 -37.31 -20.32
N ARG A 33 -13.69 -38.55 -20.47
CA ARG A 33 -14.55 -39.69 -20.81
C ARG A 33 -14.98 -40.38 -19.52
N ALA A 34 -16.28 -40.42 -19.27
CA ALA A 34 -16.86 -41.16 -18.15
C ALA A 34 -16.70 -42.68 -18.36
N PRO A 35 -16.77 -43.50 -17.30
CA PRO A 35 -16.74 -44.96 -17.41
C PRO A 35 -17.81 -45.51 -18.37
N GLU A 36 -18.96 -44.82 -18.47
CA GLU A 36 -20.08 -45.17 -19.33
C GLU A 36 -19.95 -44.63 -20.77
N GLY A 37 -18.78 -44.14 -21.18
CA GLY A 37 -18.53 -43.63 -22.54
C GLY A 37 -19.05 -42.22 -22.83
N THR A 38 -19.78 -41.61 -21.89
CA THR A 38 -20.26 -40.22 -22.01
C THR A 38 -19.11 -39.20 -21.91
N VAL A 39 -19.08 -38.21 -22.80
CA VAL A 39 -18.13 -37.09 -22.73
C VAL A 39 -18.63 -36.05 -21.72
N ILE A 40 -17.87 -35.82 -20.66
CA ILE A 40 -18.15 -34.83 -19.62
C ILE A 40 -17.15 -33.68 -19.77
N LEU A 41 -17.62 -32.43 -19.73
CA LEU A 41 -16.75 -31.26 -19.65
C LEU A 41 -16.43 -30.94 -18.19
N LEU A 42 -15.18 -31.16 -17.79
CA LEU A 42 -14.67 -30.78 -16.48
C LEU A 42 -14.08 -29.38 -16.53
N GLY A 43 -14.49 -28.59 -15.55
CA GLY A 43 -14.02 -27.25 -15.38
C GLY A 43 -12.69 -27.14 -14.65
N HIS A 44 -11.70 -26.47 -15.25
CA HIS A 44 -10.41 -26.18 -14.64
C HIS A 44 -10.18 -24.68 -14.50
N CYS A 45 -9.66 -24.26 -13.35
CA CYS A 45 -9.26 -22.87 -13.14
C CYS A 45 -8.01 -22.54 -13.93
N ALA A 46 -7.87 -21.26 -14.30
CA ALA A 46 -6.71 -20.74 -15.00
C ALA A 46 -5.39 -20.96 -14.22
N GLN A 47 -4.26 -20.83 -14.91
CA GLN A 47 -2.95 -21.02 -14.31
C GLN A 47 -2.74 -20.08 -13.10
N GLY A 48 -2.29 -20.64 -11.98
CA GLY A 48 -2.10 -19.89 -10.73
C GLY A 48 -3.36 -19.74 -9.88
N MET A 49 -4.48 -20.36 -10.27
CA MET A 49 -5.72 -20.40 -9.50
C MET A 49 -6.00 -21.79 -8.93
N GLU A 50 -6.83 -21.84 -7.90
CA GLU A 50 -7.31 -23.06 -7.26
C GLU A 50 -8.83 -23.07 -7.14
N CYS A 51 -9.40 -24.27 -7.20
CA CYS A 51 -10.85 -24.47 -7.10
C CYS A 51 -11.26 -24.69 -5.65
N VAL A 52 -11.94 -23.71 -5.05
CA VAL A 52 -12.46 -23.82 -3.68
C VAL A 52 -13.94 -24.17 -3.68
N LYS A 53 -14.42 -24.98 -2.73
CA LYS A 53 -15.85 -25.35 -2.67
C LYS A 53 -16.70 -24.10 -2.34
N GLY A 54 -17.72 -23.82 -3.15
CA GLY A 54 -18.67 -22.76 -2.83
C GLY A 54 -19.38 -23.06 -1.51
N ARG A 55 -19.51 -22.06 -0.61
CA ARG A 55 -20.31 -22.21 0.61
C ARG A 55 -21.71 -22.65 0.20
N LYS A 56 -22.17 -23.80 0.73
CA LYS A 56 -23.49 -24.39 0.43
C LYS A 56 -24.55 -23.28 0.39
N ARG A 57 -25.09 -22.98 -0.80
CA ARG A 57 -26.32 -22.18 -0.90
C ARG A 57 -27.36 -22.88 -0.05
N ARG A 58 -28.04 -22.12 0.82
CA ARG A 58 -29.16 -22.62 1.65
C ARG A 58 -30.08 -23.49 0.77
N LYS A 59 -30.39 -24.70 1.27
CA LYS A 59 -31.29 -25.69 0.69
C LYS A 59 -32.46 -25.03 -0.04
N GLY A 60 -32.51 -25.15 -1.37
CA GLY A 60 -33.62 -24.61 -2.15
C GLY A 60 -33.44 -24.68 -3.67
N LYS A 61 -32.93 -25.80 -4.20
CA LYS A 61 -33.17 -26.33 -5.57
C LYS A 61 -32.21 -27.51 -5.81
N ALA A 62 -32.76 -28.72 -5.83
CA ALA A 62 -32.05 -29.92 -6.25
C ALA A 62 -31.72 -29.81 -7.74
N GLY A 63 -30.44 -29.98 -8.12
CA GLY A 63 -30.03 -30.09 -9.53
C GLY A 63 -28.80 -29.29 -9.95
N ALA A 64 -28.36 -28.29 -9.18
CA ALA A 64 -27.09 -27.61 -9.47
C ALA A 64 -25.93 -28.40 -8.84
N ALA A 65 -25.07 -28.97 -9.68
CA ALA A 65 -23.82 -29.58 -9.24
C ALA A 65 -23.08 -28.63 -8.28
N ALA A 66 -22.52 -29.17 -7.19
CA ALA A 66 -21.82 -28.40 -6.18
C ALA A 66 -20.66 -27.63 -6.81
N GLY A 67 -20.94 -26.38 -7.21
CA GLY A 67 -20.04 -25.53 -7.96
C GLY A 67 -18.90 -25.03 -7.08
N GLY A 68 -17.65 -25.22 -7.51
CA GLY A 68 -16.49 -24.56 -6.90
C GLY A 68 -16.33 -23.12 -7.41
N VAL A 69 -15.45 -22.35 -6.78
CA VAL A 69 -15.04 -21.00 -7.20
C VAL A 69 -13.55 -20.98 -7.47
N CYS A 70 -13.12 -20.40 -8.58
CA CYS A 70 -11.70 -20.19 -8.85
C CYS A 70 -11.17 -18.99 -8.07
N VAL A 71 -10.18 -19.20 -7.22
CA VAL A 71 -9.49 -18.15 -6.46
C VAL A 71 -8.00 -18.16 -6.78
N CYS A 72 -7.35 -17.00 -6.70
CA CYS A 72 -5.91 -16.94 -6.94
C CYS A 72 -5.15 -17.63 -5.81
N LYS A 73 -4.15 -18.46 -6.16
CA LYS A 73 -3.24 -19.07 -5.17
C LYS A 73 -2.35 -18.04 -4.49
N SER A 74 -1.95 -17.00 -5.23
CA SER A 74 -1.17 -15.89 -4.68
C SER A 74 -2.08 -14.80 -4.15
N ARG A 75 -1.79 -14.33 -2.93
CA ARG A 75 -2.43 -13.16 -2.32
C ARG A 75 -1.49 -11.95 -2.23
N TYR A 76 -0.24 -12.12 -2.66
CA TYR A 76 0.77 -11.07 -2.56
C TYR A 76 0.74 -10.18 -3.80
N PRO A 77 0.91 -8.85 -3.63
CA PRO A 77 0.94 -7.93 -4.74
C PRO A 77 2.16 -8.15 -5.64
N VAL A 78 2.05 -7.70 -6.89
CA VAL A 78 3.10 -7.78 -7.91
C VAL A 78 3.15 -6.49 -8.72
N CYS A 79 4.35 -6.09 -9.15
CA CYS A 79 4.54 -4.94 -10.03
C CYS A 79 4.52 -5.39 -11.49
N GLY A 80 3.68 -4.75 -12.30
CA GLY A 80 3.62 -4.96 -13.73
C GLY A 80 4.68 -4.13 -14.49
N SER A 81 5.01 -4.58 -15.69
CA SER A 81 5.88 -3.85 -16.63
C SER A 81 5.26 -2.55 -17.14
N ASP A 82 3.99 -2.32 -16.84
CA ASP A 82 3.23 -1.08 -17.06
C ASP A 82 3.36 -0.08 -15.90
N GLY A 83 4.15 -0.41 -14.87
CA GLY A 83 4.31 0.42 -13.67
C GLY A 83 3.12 0.34 -12.70
N ALA A 84 2.12 -0.50 -12.99
CA ALA A 84 0.95 -0.67 -12.13
C ALA A 84 1.18 -1.79 -11.11
N THR A 85 0.75 -1.53 -9.87
CA THR A 85 0.71 -2.54 -8.82
C THR A 85 -0.59 -3.34 -8.93
N TYR A 86 -0.46 -4.67 -9.06
CA TYR A 86 -1.58 -5.60 -9.07
C TYR A 86 -1.70 -6.29 -7.71
N ALA A 87 -2.92 -6.46 -7.19
CA ALA A 87 -3.12 -7.04 -5.87
C ALA A 87 -2.66 -8.51 -5.79
N ASN A 88 -2.59 -9.20 -6.93
CA ASN A 88 -1.95 -10.51 -7.06
C ASN A 88 -1.58 -10.84 -8.52
N ALA A 89 -0.78 -11.90 -8.67
CA ALA A 89 -0.33 -12.39 -9.97
C ALA A 89 -1.46 -12.84 -10.93
N CYS A 90 -2.66 -13.18 -10.42
CA CYS A 90 -3.78 -13.51 -11.29
C CYS A 90 -4.42 -12.25 -11.89
N GLN A 91 -4.49 -11.16 -11.13
CA GLN A 91 -4.95 -9.87 -11.65
C GLN A 91 -3.99 -9.30 -12.72
N LEU A 92 -2.68 -9.40 -12.50
CA LEU A 92 -1.69 -9.01 -13.52
C LEU A 92 -1.89 -9.81 -14.81
N ARG A 93 -2.02 -11.14 -14.71
CA ARG A 93 -2.28 -11.99 -15.89
C ARG A 93 -3.58 -11.61 -16.61
N ALA A 94 -4.65 -11.35 -15.85
CA ALA A 94 -5.91 -10.92 -16.42
C ALA A 94 -5.78 -9.58 -17.16
N ALA A 95 -5.01 -8.62 -16.61
CA ALA A 95 -4.73 -7.35 -17.29
C ALA A 95 -3.88 -7.54 -18.55
N SER A 96 -2.85 -8.39 -18.47
CA SER A 96 -1.97 -8.73 -19.60
C SER A 96 -2.76 -9.29 -20.79
N LEU A 97 -3.64 -10.26 -20.56
CA LEU A 97 -4.51 -10.83 -21.59
C LEU A 97 -5.47 -9.79 -22.20
N ARG A 98 -5.95 -8.83 -21.40
CA ARG A 98 -6.81 -7.74 -21.89
C ARG A 98 -6.01 -6.76 -22.76
N ALA A 99 -4.77 -6.47 -22.39
CA ALA A 99 -3.88 -5.65 -23.21
C ALA A 99 -3.63 -6.33 -24.56
N GLU A 100 -3.25 -7.61 -24.56
CA GLU A 100 -3.05 -8.39 -25.79
C GLU A 100 -4.31 -8.46 -26.68
N ALA A 101 -5.49 -8.66 -26.08
CA ALA A 101 -6.75 -8.68 -26.81
C ALA A 101 -7.09 -7.33 -27.48
N ARG A 102 -6.53 -6.23 -26.98
CA ARG A 102 -6.62 -4.89 -27.58
C ARG A 102 -5.48 -4.60 -28.56
N GLY A 103 -4.58 -5.55 -28.81
CA GLY A 103 -3.38 -5.35 -29.63
C GLY A 103 -2.28 -4.56 -28.94
N GLU A 104 -2.36 -4.36 -27.62
CA GLU A 104 -1.33 -3.72 -26.82
C GLU A 104 -0.27 -4.74 -26.37
N LYS A 105 0.88 -4.25 -25.89
CA LYS A 105 1.95 -5.10 -25.37
C LYS A 105 1.49 -5.84 -24.11
N ALA A 106 1.80 -7.13 -24.03
CA ALA A 106 1.57 -7.94 -22.85
C ALA A 106 2.26 -7.35 -21.62
N ILE A 107 1.53 -7.31 -20.50
CA ILE A 107 2.07 -6.86 -19.21
C ILE A 107 2.80 -8.04 -18.57
N ALA A 108 4.11 -7.89 -18.36
CA ALA A 108 4.95 -8.85 -17.65
C ALA A 108 5.04 -8.50 -16.16
N GLN A 109 5.30 -9.49 -15.32
CA GLN A 109 5.66 -9.22 -13.93
C GLN A 109 7.10 -8.70 -13.88
N LEU A 110 7.28 -7.45 -13.46
CA LEU A 110 8.58 -6.82 -13.33
C LEU A 110 9.27 -7.21 -12.02
N SER A 111 8.53 -7.18 -10.90
CA SER A 111 9.06 -7.53 -9.57
C SER A 111 8.01 -8.23 -8.71
N LYS A 112 8.45 -8.81 -7.59
CA LYS A 112 7.56 -9.29 -6.53
C LYS A 112 7.27 -8.13 -5.58
N GLY A 113 6.03 -8.02 -5.09
CA GLY A 113 5.61 -6.88 -4.27
C GLY A 113 5.05 -5.75 -5.13
N THR A 114 4.74 -4.64 -4.49
CA THR A 114 4.22 -3.44 -5.14
C THR A 114 5.32 -2.75 -5.96
N CYS A 115 4.92 -1.89 -6.91
CA CYS A 115 5.86 -1.09 -7.69
C CYS A 115 6.61 -0.08 -6.82
N GLU A 116 7.75 0.39 -7.34
CA GLU A 116 8.49 1.49 -6.75
C GLU A 116 7.62 2.76 -6.72
N GLN A 117 7.73 3.52 -5.63
CA GLN A 117 6.96 4.74 -5.40
C GLN A 117 7.75 5.72 -4.54
N GLY A 118 7.56 7.01 -4.79
CA GLY A 118 8.15 8.07 -3.99
C GLY A 118 7.71 8.01 -2.51
N PRO A 119 8.44 8.69 -1.62
CA PRO A 119 8.06 8.78 -0.22
C PRO A 119 6.71 9.47 -0.07
N SER A 120 5.90 8.97 0.86
CA SER A 120 4.62 9.55 1.26
C SER A 120 4.58 9.61 2.78
N ILE A 121 4.32 10.79 3.30
CA ILE A 121 4.24 11.04 4.74
C ILE A 121 2.85 10.60 5.20
N VAL A 122 2.81 9.52 5.98
CA VAL A 122 1.58 8.94 6.53
C VAL A 122 1.13 9.73 7.74
N THR A 123 2.08 9.99 8.64
CA THR A 123 1.85 10.77 9.85
C THR A 123 2.86 11.92 9.90
N PRO A 124 2.44 13.16 9.62
CA PRO A 124 3.30 14.32 9.75
C PRO A 124 3.54 14.67 11.23
N PRO A 125 4.63 15.38 11.55
CA PRO A 125 4.82 15.91 12.88
C PRO A 125 3.74 16.93 13.25
N LYS A 126 3.50 17.08 14.55
CA LYS A 126 2.49 18.00 15.09
C LYS A 126 3.16 19.12 15.86
N ASP A 127 2.52 20.29 15.83
CA ASP A 127 2.96 21.45 16.61
C ASP A 127 2.91 21.14 18.11
N ILE A 128 3.90 21.65 18.84
CA ILE A 128 4.04 21.44 20.29
C ILE A 128 4.21 22.79 20.97
N TRP A 129 3.51 22.96 22.08
CA TRP A 129 3.65 24.11 22.98
C TRP A 129 4.03 23.58 24.36
N ASN A 130 5.17 24.02 24.89
CA ASN A 130 5.61 23.58 26.22
C ASN A 130 6.53 24.64 26.86
N VAL A 131 6.89 24.44 28.12
CA VAL A 131 7.77 25.33 28.89
C VAL A 131 9.21 24.84 28.90
N THR A 132 10.14 25.74 29.20
CA THR A 132 11.56 25.41 29.40
C THR A 132 11.74 24.29 30.43
N GLY A 133 12.68 23.39 30.20
CA GLY A 133 12.97 22.23 31.06
C GLY A 133 12.14 20.99 30.76
N ALA A 134 11.07 21.10 29.96
CA ALA A 134 10.25 19.97 29.56
C ALA A 134 11.00 18.99 28.63
N GLN A 135 10.46 17.79 28.51
CA GLN A 135 10.87 16.81 27.50
C GLN A 135 9.78 16.70 26.43
N VAL A 136 10.14 16.85 25.17
CA VAL A 136 9.20 16.80 24.03
C VAL A 136 9.75 15.93 22.91
N TYR A 137 8.85 15.40 22.07
CA TYR A 137 9.25 14.66 20.89
C TYR A 137 8.39 15.01 19.67
N LEU A 138 9.03 15.09 18.50
CA LEU A 138 8.36 15.10 17.21
C LEU A 138 8.44 13.69 16.60
N SER A 139 7.42 13.28 15.86
CA SER A 139 7.40 12.01 15.13
C SER A 139 6.97 12.23 13.69
N CYS A 140 7.61 11.53 12.74
CA CYS A 140 7.23 11.55 11.33
C CYS A 140 7.30 10.12 10.78
N GLU A 141 6.18 9.64 10.23
CA GLU A 141 6.04 8.30 9.66
C GLU A 141 5.92 8.41 8.14
N VAL A 142 6.75 7.65 7.44
CA VAL A 142 6.89 7.74 5.99
C VAL A 142 6.92 6.34 5.38
N ILE A 143 6.20 6.17 4.29
CA ILE A 143 6.25 4.97 3.44
C ILE A 143 6.87 5.32 2.09
N GLY A 144 7.54 4.37 1.44
CA GLY A 144 8.08 4.58 0.09
C GLY A 144 8.88 3.39 -0.40
N ILE A 145 8.90 3.13 -1.70
CA ILE A 145 9.57 1.94 -2.27
C ILE A 145 10.59 2.39 -3.30
N PRO A 146 11.90 2.19 -3.07
CA PRO A 146 12.53 1.61 -1.87
C PRO A 146 12.32 2.44 -0.59
N THR A 147 12.54 1.81 0.58
CA THR A 147 12.37 2.46 1.89
C THR A 147 13.12 3.79 1.92
N PRO A 148 12.45 4.92 2.17
CA PRO A 148 13.09 6.22 2.06
C PRO A 148 14.07 6.46 3.21
N VAL A 149 15.09 7.28 2.92
CA VAL A 149 15.95 7.86 3.95
C VAL A 149 15.18 9.02 4.58
N LEU A 150 15.07 9.01 5.90
CA LEU A 150 14.39 10.04 6.68
C LEU A 150 15.42 10.87 7.44
N ILE A 151 15.43 12.18 7.18
CA ILE A 151 16.28 13.16 7.86
C ILE A 151 15.41 14.23 8.52
N TRP A 152 15.94 14.84 9.57
CA TRP A 152 15.30 15.97 10.24
C TRP A 152 16.14 17.22 10.07
N ASN A 153 15.47 18.33 9.79
CA ASN A 153 16.07 19.63 9.65
C ASN A 153 15.40 20.63 10.59
N LYS A 154 16.17 21.60 11.10
CA LYS A 154 15.60 22.81 11.70
C LYS A 154 15.56 23.90 10.64
N VAL A 155 14.39 24.49 10.42
CA VAL A 155 14.20 25.58 9.47
C VAL A 155 14.65 26.88 10.13
N LYS A 156 15.69 27.50 9.57
CA LYS A 156 16.18 28.81 9.97
C LYS A 156 15.78 29.84 8.91
N ARG A 157 15.13 30.93 9.33
CA ARG A 157 14.94 32.10 8.46
C ARG A 157 16.24 32.88 8.41
N GLY A 158 16.87 32.94 7.23
CA GLY A 158 18.01 33.83 7.01
C GLY A 158 17.58 35.29 6.97
N ASN A 159 18.51 36.19 7.29
CA ASN A 159 18.29 37.65 7.32
C ASN A 159 17.85 38.27 5.97
N TYR A 160 17.92 37.53 4.87
CA TYR A 160 17.56 37.97 3.51
C TYR A 160 16.32 37.25 2.93
N GLY A 161 15.50 36.61 3.78
CA GLY A 161 14.30 35.90 3.34
C GLY A 161 14.56 34.53 2.70
N VAL A 162 15.82 34.09 2.63
CA VAL A 162 16.19 32.73 2.22
C VAL A 162 15.96 31.79 3.40
N GLN A 163 15.08 30.81 3.22
CA GLN A 163 14.94 29.71 4.18
C GLN A 163 16.16 28.79 4.05
N ARG A 164 16.87 28.61 5.17
CA ARG A 164 18.00 27.70 5.25
C ARG A 164 17.64 26.58 6.20
N THR A 165 17.86 25.35 5.78
CA THR A 165 17.72 24.18 6.65
C THR A 165 19.05 23.85 7.30
N GLU A 166 19.00 23.47 8.57
CA GLU A 166 20.14 22.93 9.31
C GLU A 166 19.85 21.47 9.63
N LEU A 167 20.75 20.57 9.24
CA LEU A 167 20.63 19.14 9.50
C LEU A 167 20.74 18.88 11.01
N LEU A 168 19.77 18.15 11.56
CA LEU A 168 19.75 17.76 12.97
C LEU A 168 20.46 16.41 13.18
N PRO A 169 21.02 16.15 14.39
CA PRO A 169 20.98 17.00 15.58
C PRO A 169 21.94 18.21 15.54
N GLY A 170 22.95 18.18 14.66
CA GLY A 170 24.03 19.17 14.66
C GLY A 170 24.88 19.06 15.93
N ASP A 171 25.29 20.20 16.48
CA ASP A 171 26.12 20.31 17.70
C ASP A 171 25.27 20.46 18.99
N ARG A 172 23.98 20.13 18.95
CA ARG A 172 23.06 20.26 20.10
C ARG A 172 23.26 19.10 21.07
N ASP A 173 23.42 19.42 22.35
CA ASP A 173 23.59 18.45 23.43
C ASP A 173 22.26 17.95 23.99
N ASN A 174 21.21 18.76 23.92
CA ASN A 174 19.86 18.48 24.42
C ASN A 174 18.95 17.77 23.39
N LEU A 175 19.46 17.38 22.22
CA LEU A 175 18.66 16.83 21.13
C LEU A 175 19.19 15.47 20.65
N ALA A 176 18.30 14.50 20.48
CA ALA A 176 18.60 13.19 19.93
C ALA A 176 17.63 12.80 18.81
N ILE A 177 18.14 12.15 17.77
CA ILE A 177 17.32 11.59 16.69
C ILE A 177 17.34 10.07 16.77
N GLN A 178 16.17 9.48 16.64
CA GLN A 178 16.04 8.04 16.44
C GLN A 178 15.24 7.77 15.17
N THR A 179 15.72 6.82 14.36
CA THR A 179 15.00 6.33 13.19
C THR A 179 14.85 4.83 13.30
N ARG A 180 13.64 4.30 13.10
CA ARG A 180 13.34 2.87 13.11
C ARG A 180 12.50 2.53 11.89
N GLY A 181 12.61 1.29 11.43
CA GLY A 181 11.65 0.74 10.47
C GLY A 181 10.28 0.56 11.15
N GLY A 182 9.22 0.77 10.37
CA GLY A 182 7.84 0.53 10.81
C GLY A 182 7.47 -0.96 10.86
N PRO A 183 6.26 -1.29 11.35
CA PRO A 183 5.73 -2.66 11.31
C PRO A 183 5.52 -3.16 9.87
N GLU A 184 5.18 -2.28 8.93
CA GLU A 184 5.02 -2.63 7.53
C GLU A 184 6.33 -2.55 6.76
N LYS A 185 6.43 -3.32 5.67
CA LYS A 185 7.58 -3.20 4.77
C LYS A 185 7.58 -1.82 4.14
N HIS A 186 8.79 -1.29 3.94
CA HIS A 186 8.97 -0.01 3.26
C HIS A 186 8.43 1.20 4.04
N GLU A 187 8.30 1.04 5.35
CA GLU A 187 7.92 2.07 6.30
C GLU A 187 9.11 2.46 7.18
N VAL A 188 9.23 3.75 7.47
CA VAL A 188 10.23 4.32 8.38
C VAL A 188 9.57 5.38 9.27
N THR A 189 9.91 5.33 10.56
CA THR A 189 9.49 6.33 11.54
C THR A 189 10.72 6.98 12.14
N GLY A 190 10.70 8.31 12.20
CA GLY A 190 11.74 9.12 12.82
C GLY A 190 11.17 9.90 14.00
N TRP A 191 11.97 10.00 15.06
CA TRP A 191 11.67 10.81 16.23
C TRP A 191 12.79 11.79 16.51
N VAL A 192 12.42 13.03 16.84
CA VAL A 192 13.32 14.03 17.43
C VAL A 192 12.95 14.16 18.88
N LEU A 193 13.86 13.81 19.78
CA LEU A 193 13.71 14.01 21.22
C LEU A 193 14.49 15.26 21.62
N VAL A 194 13.84 16.18 22.34
CA VAL A 194 14.46 17.39 22.90
C VAL A 194 14.28 17.36 24.41
N SER A 195 15.38 17.41 25.16
CA SER A 195 15.41 17.29 26.62
C SER A 195 16.76 17.75 27.20
N PRO A 196 16.79 18.78 28.08
CA PRO A 196 15.68 19.68 28.41
C PRO A 196 15.37 20.65 27.26
N LEU A 197 14.10 21.01 27.12
CA LEU A 197 13.65 22.04 26.18
C LEU A 197 14.15 23.42 26.61
N SER A 198 14.72 24.19 25.68
CA SER A 198 15.20 25.54 25.91
C SER A 198 14.62 26.53 24.89
N LYS A 199 14.80 27.85 25.13
CA LYS A 199 14.29 28.87 24.20
C LYS A 199 14.96 28.81 22.82
N GLU A 200 16.19 28.30 22.75
CA GLU A 200 16.90 28.08 21.48
C GLU A 200 16.26 26.98 20.63
N ASP A 201 15.44 26.10 21.23
CA ASP A 201 14.71 25.04 20.54
C ASP A 201 13.43 25.53 19.88
N ASP A 202 12.94 26.73 20.20
CA ASP A 202 11.81 27.33 19.51
C ASP A 202 12.10 27.41 18.00
N GLY A 203 11.12 27.05 17.18
CA GLY A 203 11.23 27.12 15.74
C GLY A 203 10.52 25.99 15.01
N GLU A 204 10.72 25.99 13.70
CA GLU A 204 10.10 25.04 12.78
C GLU A 204 11.07 23.90 12.46
N TYR A 205 10.55 22.69 12.51
CA TYR A 205 11.27 21.44 12.30
C TYR A 205 10.64 20.72 11.12
N GLU A 206 11.46 20.30 10.17
CA GLU A 206 11.04 19.62 8.95
C GLU A 206 11.54 18.17 9.00
N CYS A 207 10.65 17.20 8.79
CA CYS A 207 11.05 15.87 8.37
C CYS A 207 11.12 15.83 6.85
N HIS A 208 12.27 15.45 6.30
CA HIS A 208 12.49 15.28 4.86
C HIS A 208 12.78 13.82 4.56
N ALA A 209 12.04 13.25 3.63
CA ALA A 209 12.16 11.88 3.20
C ALA A 209 12.52 11.80 1.73
N SER A 210 13.42 10.88 1.38
CA SER A 210 13.94 10.75 0.02
C SER A 210 14.20 9.30 -0.38
N ASN A 211 13.83 8.92 -1.60
CA ASN A 211 14.25 7.67 -2.24
C ASN A 211 14.53 7.88 -3.74
N SER A 212 14.81 6.80 -4.47
CA SER A 212 15.10 6.86 -5.92
C SER A 212 13.93 7.37 -6.78
N GLN A 213 12.71 7.41 -6.23
CA GLN A 213 11.49 7.80 -6.93
C GLN A 213 11.02 9.22 -6.57
N GLY A 214 11.58 9.87 -5.55
CA GLY A 214 11.23 11.25 -5.22
C GLY A 214 11.52 11.64 -3.78
N GLN A 215 10.92 12.76 -3.37
CA GLN A 215 11.08 13.37 -2.04
C GLN A 215 9.74 13.86 -1.49
N ALA A 216 9.62 13.89 -0.17
CA ALA A 216 8.47 14.45 0.54
C ALA A 216 8.93 15.11 1.85
N SER A 217 8.33 16.24 2.20
CA SER A 217 8.61 16.96 3.46
C SER A 217 7.34 17.30 4.22
N ALA A 218 7.41 17.32 5.55
CA ALA A 218 6.40 17.90 6.41
C ALA A 218 7.05 18.63 7.59
N SER A 219 6.41 19.70 8.04
CA SER A 219 6.94 20.57 9.09
C SER A 219 6.02 20.66 10.29
N ALA A 220 6.60 20.90 11.46
CA ALA A 220 5.89 21.24 12.69
C ALA A 220 6.68 22.29 13.48
N LYS A 221 5.97 23.06 14.29
CA LYS A 221 6.55 24.11 15.13
C LYS A 221 6.61 23.69 16.60
N ILE A 222 7.79 23.80 17.20
CA ILE A 222 7.95 23.78 18.65
C ILE A 222 7.91 25.23 19.14
N THR A 223 6.97 25.53 20.03
CA THR A 223 6.80 26.84 20.66
C THR A 223 7.10 26.73 22.15
N VAL A 224 8.07 27.50 22.62
CA VAL A 224 8.50 27.45 24.03
C VAL A 224 7.94 28.65 24.78
N VAL A 225 6.95 28.43 25.63
CA VAL A 225 6.27 29.48 26.42
C VAL A 225 6.92 29.66 27.80
N ASP A 226 6.70 30.83 28.41
CA ASP A 226 7.25 31.13 29.75
C ASP A 226 6.41 30.53 30.87
N ALA A 227 5.10 30.35 30.65
CA ALA A 227 4.16 29.81 31.62
C ALA A 227 3.20 28.79 31.00
N LEU A 228 2.79 27.79 31.79
CA LEU A 228 1.87 26.73 31.36
C LEU A 228 0.49 27.25 30.88
N HIS A 229 0.05 28.41 31.38
CA HIS A 229 -1.25 28.98 31.01
C HIS A 229 -1.27 29.55 29.57
N GLU A 230 -0.11 29.71 28.93
CA GLU A 230 0.02 30.17 27.54
C GLU A 230 -0.07 29.02 26.52
N VAL A 231 -0.05 27.78 27.00
CA VAL A 231 -0.23 26.59 26.15
C VAL A 231 -1.68 26.55 25.65
N PRO A 232 -1.93 26.53 24.33
CA PRO A 232 -3.27 26.42 23.78
C PRO A 232 -3.94 25.14 24.29
N VAL A 233 -5.08 25.29 24.96
CA VAL A 233 -5.93 24.15 25.31
C VAL A 233 -6.65 23.75 24.04
N ASP A 234 -6.30 22.59 23.48
CA ASP A 234 -6.94 22.05 22.29
C ASP A 234 -8.43 21.84 22.59
N LYS A 235 -9.28 22.73 22.07
CA LYS A 235 -10.73 22.57 22.13
C LYS A 235 -11.08 21.60 21.02
N GLY A 236 -10.89 20.31 21.30
CA GLY A 236 -11.22 19.22 20.37
C GLY A 236 -12.61 19.41 19.79
N LEU A 237 -12.68 19.34 18.45
CA LEU A 237 -13.91 19.33 17.67
C LEU A 237 -14.57 17.96 17.72
#